data_AF-A0A8H7UUS0-F1
#
_entry.id   AF-A0A8H7UUS0-F1
#
_cell.length_a   1.000
_cell.length_b   1.000
_cell.length_c   1.000
_cell.angle_alpha   90.00
_cell.angle_beta   90.00
_cell.angle_gamma   90.00
#
_symmetry.space_group_name_H-M   'P 1'
#
loop_
_entity.id
_entity.type
_entity.pdbx_description
1 polymer ?
#
loop_
_entity_poly.entity_id
_entity_poly.type
_entity_poly.pdbx_seq_one_letter_code
_entity_poly.pdbx_strand_id
1 'polypeptide(L)'
;MTQSDVALLQSRVLWLTEEELNGSKNDETVFPHSGNSALSNSEERPIRLFHTNNMVRNMNSAILANMATEGAVSVSFDRVLGDCTNDAAVKHILDSVATDSVHTVKNLGLMKHLRLQIETRYMITSNLDTSDGLVNGTTGSLQQIDYGTLKGSSGGERKLLRTWIKFDGETSGSILRKKQTSLRSRIRSVLDNWTMIEPVSLQITSNRKTNLRVNRKQFPIVPAEALTNHKSQGGTYKNVVVYDVGKHKMQRSLIYVDCSRATTANGLTLICKNSTFVPPKPLSSEKSSDLYLKMQRQPTVMLNPNFSKLTKKEHFQIIPHNVQSLQAHLIKSQMIQYIFHQISFFLTKLGHY
;
A
#
# COMPACT_ATOMS: atom_id res chain seq x y z
N MET A 1 -5.69 -9.40 26.30
CA MET A 1 -4.40 -10.09 26.26
C MET A 1 -4.19 -10.84 27.56
N THR A 2 -4.09 -12.16 27.45
CA THR A 2 -3.63 -13.06 28.50
C THR A 2 -2.11 -12.89 28.71
N GLN A 3 -1.56 -13.54 29.74
CA GLN A 3 -0.11 -13.54 29.96
C GLN A 3 0.65 -14.28 28.84
N SER A 4 0.04 -15.31 28.24
CA SER A 4 0.58 -15.98 27.05
C SER A 4 0.59 -15.08 25.83
N ASP A 5 -0.43 -14.22 25.64
CA ASP A 5 -0.44 -13.27 24.53
C ASP A 5 0.69 -12.24 24.65
N VAL A 6 0.98 -11.81 25.89
CA VAL A 6 2.09 -10.90 26.17
C VAL A 6 3.43 -11.56 25.90
N ALA A 7 3.62 -12.80 26.38
CA ALA A 7 4.84 -13.56 26.14
C ALA A 7 5.06 -13.84 24.64
N LEU A 8 4.01 -14.18 23.89
CA LEU A 8 4.06 -14.36 22.44
C LEU A 8 4.47 -13.07 21.73
N LEU A 9 3.92 -11.92 22.11
CA LEU A 9 4.29 -10.64 21.51
C LEU A 9 5.75 -10.28 21.82
N GLN A 10 6.19 -10.51 23.06
CA GLN A 10 7.58 -10.29 23.47
C GLN A 10 8.56 -11.20 22.73
N SER A 11 8.19 -12.45 22.45
CA SER A 11 9.04 -13.38 21.70
C SER A 11 9.23 -12.98 20.23
N ARG A 12 8.49 -11.98 19.73
CA ARG A 12 8.65 -11.41 18.38
C ARG A 12 9.48 -10.14 18.36
N VAL A 13 9.89 -9.65 19.52
CA VAL A 13 10.72 -8.45 19.62
C VAL A 13 12.17 -8.83 19.40
N LEU A 14 12.75 -8.26 18.34
CA LEU A 14 14.19 -8.21 18.13
C LEU A 14 14.70 -6.87 18.65
N TRP A 15 15.58 -6.97 19.63
CA TRP A 15 16.19 -5.82 20.28
C TRP A 15 17.46 -5.43 19.54
N LEU A 16 17.55 -4.16 19.13
CA LEU A 16 18.76 -3.59 18.54
C LEU A 16 19.36 -2.54 19.47
N THR A 17 20.68 -2.58 19.60
CA THR A 17 21.50 -1.56 20.26
C THR A 17 21.57 -0.27 19.42
N GLU A 18 21.98 0.84 20.03
CA GLU A 18 22.19 2.10 19.28
C GLU A 18 23.28 1.99 18.22
N GLU A 19 24.32 1.21 18.49
CA GLU A 19 25.42 0.96 17.54
C GLU A 19 24.94 0.15 16.35
N GLU A 20 24.14 -0.89 16.58
CA GLU A 20 23.49 -1.67 15.53
C GLU A 20 22.52 -0.83 14.68
N LEU A 21 21.76 0.08 15.31
CA LEU A 21 20.86 1.00 14.62
C LEU A 21 21.59 2.10 13.85
N ASN A 22 22.75 2.56 14.33
CA ASN A 22 23.56 3.57 13.65
C ASN A 22 24.40 2.96 12.53
N GLY A 23 24.92 1.73 12.70
CA GLY A 23 25.45 0.90 11.63
C GLY A 23 24.39 0.63 10.56
N SER A 24 23.14 0.37 10.95
CA SER A 24 21.98 0.19 10.04
C SER A 24 21.63 1.40 9.19
N LYS A 25 22.14 2.61 9.49
CA LYS A 25 21.97 3.77 8.60
C LYS A 25 22.91 3.70 7.38
N ASN A 26 24.00 2.94 7.49
CA ASN A 26 25.07 2.87 6.50
C ASN A 26 25.30 1.45 5.94
N ASP A 27 24.77 0.41 6.57
CA ASP A 27 25.03 -0.99 6.23
C ASP A 27 23.77 -1.86 6.43
N GLU A 28 23.43 -2.66 5.43
CA GLU A 28 22.22 -3.50 5.36
C GLU A 28 22.22 -4.70 6.30
N THR A 29 23.37 -5.03 6.89
CA THR A 29 23.60 -6.30 7.60
C THR A 29 22.97 -6.38 8.99
N VAL A 30 22.43 -5.27 9.52
CA VAL A 30 22.06 -5.17 10.95
C VAL A 30 20.55 -5.09 11.21
N PHE A 31 19.70 -5.08 10.18
CA PHE A 31 18.29 -5.46 10.38
C PHE A 31 18.21 -6.99 10.48
N PRO A 32 18.09 -7.59 11.68
CA PRO A 32 18.46 -8.98 11.86
C PRO A 32 17.48 -9.89 11.12
N HIS A 33 18.05 -10.65 10.16
CA HIS A 33 17.68 -11.99 9.66
C HIS A 33 16.19 -12.23 9.24
N SER A 34 15.87 -12.83 8.09
CA SER A 34 16.62 -13.70 7.17
C SER A 34 16.17 -13.52 5.71
N GLY A 35 17.01 -13.73 4.69
CA GLY A 35 18.31 -14.37 4.77
C GLY A 35 19.14 -14.36 3.50
N ASN A 36 20.36 -14.88 3.69
CA ASN A 36 21.24 -15.43 2.67
C ASN A 36 20.46 -16.26 1.64
N SER A 37 20.85 -16.09 0.38
CA SER A 37 20.51 -16.90 -0.80
C SER A 37 19.01 -17.04 -1.13
N ALA A 38 18.64 -16.57 -2.31
CA ALA A 38 17.58 -17.17 -3.12
C ALA A 38 16.15 -17.23 -2.53
N LEU A 39 15.67 -16.18 -1.84
CA LEU A 39 14.22 -15.92 -1.85
C LEU A 39 13.86 -15.37 -3.23
N SER A 40 13.70 -16.31 -4.18
CA SER A 40 13.34 -16.05 -5.58
C SER A 40 11.91 -15.55 -5.73
N ASN A 41 11.09 -15.61 -4.67
CA ASN A 41 9.68 -15.23 -4.71
C ASN A 41 9.40 -13.96 -3.88
N SER A 42 8.94 -12.90 -4.54
CA SER A 42 8.57 -11.61 -3.92
C SER A 42 7.49 -11.72 -2.83
N GLU A 43 6.69 -12.80 -2.82
CA GLU A 43 5.64 -13.04 -1.83
C GLU A 43 6.16 -13.49 -0.45
N GLU A 44 7.40 -13.98 -0.39
CA GLU A 44 8.01 -14.43 0.88
C GLU A 44 8.79 -13.30 1.56
N ARG A 45 9.09 -12.23 0.84
CA ARG A 45 9.79 -11.07 1.40
C ARG A 45 8.90 -10.32 2.39
N PRO A 46 9.41 -9.96 3.57
CA PRO A 46 8.62 -9.24 4.55
C PRO A 46 8.32 -7.81 4.09
N ILE A 47 7.09 -7.36 4.32
CA ILE A 47 6.78 -5.93 4.23
C ILE A 47 7.34 -5.22 5.46
N ARG A 48 7.99 -4.07 5.26
CA ARG A 48 8.58 -3.28 6.35
C ARG A 48 7.71 -2.08 6.68
N LEU A 49 7.25 -1.97 7.91
CA LEU A 49 6.35 -0.91 8.36
C LEU A 49 7.10 0.11 9.21
N PHE A 50 6.99 1.38 8.81
CA PHE A 50 7.62 2.51 9.48
C PHE A 50 6.61 3.61 9.78
N HIS A 51 6.98 4.51 10.68
CA HIS A 51 6.10 5.62 11.03
C HIS A 51 6.19 6.82 10.07
N THR A 52 7.37 7.12 9.55
CA THR A 52 7.60 8.34 8.77
C THR A 52 7.89 8.03 7.31
N ASN A 53 7.40 8.89 6.40
CA ASN A 53 7.71 8.79 4.98
C ASN A 53 9.22 8.89 4.71
N ASN A 54 9.98 9.57 5.57
CA ASN A 54 11.42 9.67 5.42
C ASN A 54 12.12 8.31 5.64
N MET A 55 11.75 7.58 6.69
CA MET A 55 12.29 6.24 6.94
C MET A 55 11.88 5.27 5.84
N VAL A 56 10.62 5.32 5.39
CA VAL A 56 10.15 4.53 4.25
C VAL A 56 10.97 4.80 2.99
N ARG A 57 11.21 6.09 2.66
CA ARG A 57 12.01 6.47 1.50
C ARG A 57 13.44 5.92 1.63
N ASN A 58 14.08 6.12 2.77
CA ASN A 58 15.44 5.66 2.98
C ASN A 58 15.56 4.14 2.87
N MET A 59 14.63 3.39 3.49
CA MET A 59 14.63 1.93 3.42
C MET A 59 14.39 1.44 1.99
N ASN A 60 13.40 1.99 1.29
CA ASN A 60 13.15 1.64 -0.11
C ASN A 60 14.36 1.95 -0.98
N SER A 61 14.97 3.13 -0.84
CA SER A 61 16.17 3.51 -1.60
C SER A 61 17.34 2.58 -1.32
N ALA A 62 17.56 2.18 -0.07
CA ALA A 62 18.60 1.23 0.31
C ALA A 62 18.37 -0.14 -0.34
N ILE A 63 17.16 -0.72 -0.20
CA ILE A 63 16.85 -2.01 -0.80
C ILE A 63 17.05 -1.96 -2.32
N LEU A 64 16.52 -0.94 -2.99
CA LEU A 64 16.67 -0.79 -4.44
C LEU A 64 18.12 -0.55 -4.87
N ALA A 65 18.99 -0.03 -3.99
CA ALA A 65 20.41 0.17 -4.29
C ALA A 65 21.20 -1.14 -4.32
N ASN A 66 20.81 -2.11 -3.49
CA ASN A 66 21.55 -3.35 -3.28
C ASN A 66 20.96 -4.56 -4.02
N MET A 67 19.84 -4.37 -4.71
CA MET A 67 19.26 -5.38 -5.59
C MET A 67 20.14 -5.58 -6.83
N ALA A 68 20.59 -6.82 -7.03
CA ALA A 68 21.43 -7.22 -8.16
C ALA A 68 20.65 -7.50 -9.47
N THR A 69 19.34 -7.25 -9.49
CA THR A 69 18.49 -7.49 -10.66
C THR A 69 18.68 -6.39 -11.72
N GLU A 70 18.05 -6.53 -12.89
CA GLU A 70 17.98 -5.42 -13.84
C GLU A 70 17.18 -4.26 -13.23
N GLY A 71 17.69 -3.04 -13.40
CA GLY A 71 17.03 -1.83 -12.95
C GLY A 71 17.19 -0.67 -13.92
N ALA A 72 16.40 0.37 -13.72
CA ALA A 72 16.43 1.58 -14.51
C ALA A 72 15.91 2.78 -13.72
N VAL A 73 16.28 3.99 -14.17
CA VAL A 73 15.76 5.24 -13.59
C VAL A 73 14.88 5.92 -14.63
N SER A 74 13.60 6.08 -14.33
CA SER A 74 12.67 6.86 -15.15
C SER A 74 12.61 8.30 -14.66
N VAL A 75 13.10 9.22 -15.48
CA VAL A 75 12.99 10.67 -15.22
C VAL A 75 11.67 11.19 -15.79
N SER A 76 10.91 11.91 -14.97
CA SER A 76 9.61 12.43 -15.39
C SER A 76 9.75 13.52 -16.46
N PHE A 77 8.77 13.57 -17.36
CA PHE A 77 8.65 14.65 -18.33
C PHE A 77 7.67 15.70 -17.83
N ASP A 78 8.16 16.91 -17.59
CA ASP A 78 7.36 18.01 -17.04
C ASP A 78 7.12 19.06 -18.14
N ARG A 79 5.86 19.40 -18.37
CA ARG A 79 5.44 20.41 -19.33
C ARG A 79 4.73 21.54 -18.60
N VAL A 80 5.24 22.76 -18.76
CA VAL A 80 4.55 23.97 -18.29
C VAL A 80 3.47 24.35 -19.29
N LEU A 81 2.30 24.71 -18.77
CA LEU A 81 1.15 25.18 -19.53
C LEU A 81 0.70 26.54 -18.96
N GLY A 82 0.19 27.42 -19.83
CA GLY A 82 -0.31 28.75 -19.47
C GLY A 82 0.40 29.86 -20.24
N ASP A 83 -0.23 31.04 -20.26
CA ASP A 83 0.15 32.15 -21.15
C ASP A 83 1.00 33.20 -20.42
N CYS A 84 1.95 32.76 -19.58
CA CYS A 84 2.87 33.66 -18.89
C CYS A 84 4.10 33.92 -19.78
N THR A 85 4.38 35.18 -20.08
CA THR A 85 5.56 35.60 -20.84
C THR A 85 6.82 35.76 -19.98
N ASN A 86 6.70 35.61 -18.65
CA ASN A 86 7.81 35.77 -17.72
C ASN A 86 8.56 34.43 -17.52
N ASP A 87 9.73 34.31 -18.13
CA ASP A 87 10.60 33.14 -18.03
C ASP A 87 11.05 32.84 -16.59
N ALA A 88 11.23 33.85 -15.74
CA ALA A 88 11.58 33.64 -14.34
C ALA A 88 10.43 32.96 -13.57
N ALA A 89 9.18 33.29 -13.90
CA ALA A 89 8.01 32.63 -13.32
C ALA A 89 7.87 31.17 -13.80
N VAL A 90 8.18 30.91 -15.08
CA VAL A 90 8.23 29.56 -15.66
C VAL A 90 9.32 28.72 -15.01
N LYS A 91 10.52 29.27 -14.84
CA LYS A 91 11.62 28.61 -14.15
C LYS A 91 11.29 28.32 -12.68
N HIS A 92 10.74 29.31 -11.96
CA HIS A 92 10.37 29.14 -10.56
C HIS A 92 9.33 28.03 -10.35
N ILE A 93 8.31 27.92 -11.21
CA ILE A 93 7.32 26.84 -11.07
C ILE A 93 7.92 25.47 -11.41
N LEU A 94 8.86 25.39 -12.35
CA LEU A 94 9.60 24.16 -12.65
C LEU A 94 10.52 23.75 -11.49
N ASP A 95 11.27 24.69 -10.93
CA ASP A 95 12.15 24.44 -9.78
C ASP A 95 11.35 23.94 -8.58
N SER A 96 10.11 24.43 -8.40
CA SER A 96 9.21 23.98 -7.32
C SER A 96 8.81 22.51 -7.41
N VAL A 97 8.97 21.86 -8.58
CA VAL A 97 8.67 20.44 -8.80
C VAL A 97 9.91 19.60 -9.12
N ALA A 98 11.10 20.20 -9.12
CA ALA A 98 12.33 19.56 -9.57
C ALA A 98 12.90 18.51 -8.60
N THR A 99 12.49 18.52 -7.32
CA THR A 99 12.98 17.58 -6.31
C THR A 99 11.97 16.50 -5.96
N ASP A 100 12.46 15.31 -5.62
CA ASP A 100 11.65 14.16 -5.16
C ASP A 100 11.14 14.29 -3.71
N SER A 101 11.21 15.47 -3.11
CA SER A 101 11.04 15.64 -1.67
C SER A 101 9.89 16.57 -1.24
N VAL A 102 9.39 16.20 -0.06
CA VAL A 102 8.51 16.88 0.91
C VAL A 102 6.99 16.72 0.78
N HIS A 103 6.37 16.60 -0.40
CA HIS A 103 4.91 16.32 -0.42
C HIS A 103 4.49 15.40 -1.57
N THR A 104 4.53 14.08 -1.33
CA THR A 104 3.91 13.05 -2.18
C THR A 104 2.45 13.35 -2.50
N VAL A 105 1.76 14.14 -1.64
CA VAL A 105 0.40 14.64 -1.86
C VAL A 105 0.34 15.70 -2.95
N LYS A 106 1.32 16.61 -3.05
CA LYS A 106 1.32 17.68 -4.07
C LYS A 106 1.58 17.12 -5.46
N ASN A 107 2.50 16.17 -5.60
CA ASN A 107 2.85 15.60 -6.90
C ASN A 107 1.90 14.48 -7.37
N LEU A 108 0.77 14.26 -6.68
CA LEU A 108 -0.18 13.17 -6.94
C LEU A 108 0.49 11.79 -7.02
N GLY A 109 1.60 11.62 -6.27
CA GLY A 109 2.41 10.41 -6.29
C GLY A 109 3.22 10.15 -7.57
N LEU A 110 3.44 11.15 -8.43
CA LEU A 110 4.34 11.06 -9.59
C LEU A 110 5.75 11.58 -9.24
N MET A 111 6.70 10.66 -9.10
CA MET A 111 8.10 10.96 -8.77
C MET A 111 8.84 11.65 -9.93
N LYS A 112 9.74 12.58 -9.63
CA LYS A 112 10.64 13.18 -10.64
C LYS A 112 11.67 12.14 -11.09
N HIS A 113 12.28 11.42 -10.17
CA HIS A 113 13.17 10.30 -10.47
C HIS A 113 12.61 9.00 -9.86
N LEU A 114 12.03 8.15 -10.70
CA LEU A 114 11.52 6.85 -10.28
C LEU A 114 12.56 5.76 -10.55
N ARG A 115 13.14 5.21 -9.48
CA ARG A 115 14.02 4.03 -9.58
C ARG A 115 13.18 2.76 -9.67
N LEU A 116 13.39 2.01 -10.75
CA LEU A 116 12.75 0.75 -11.09
C LEU A 116 13.75 -0.38 -10.96
N GLN A 117 13.33 -1.50 -10.37
CA GLN A 117 14.18 -2.66 -10.13
C GLN A 117 13.33 -3.93 -10.24
N ILE A 118 13.70 -4.85 -11.12
CA ILE A 118 12.95 -6.10 -11.32
C ILE A 118 12.98 -6.93 -10.02
N GLU A 119 11.92 -7.69 -9.76
CA GLU A 119 11.68 -8.44 -8.52
C GLU A 119 11.61 -7.60 -7.24
N THR A 120 11.25 -6.31 -7.36
CA THR A 120 10.93 -5.46 -6.19
C THR A 120 9.48 -5.02 -6.19
N ARG A 121 8.97 -4.68 -5.02
CA ARG A 121 7.57 -4.29 -4.80
C ARG A 121 7.34 -2.82 -5.09
N TYR A 122 6.24 -2.53 -5.77
CA TYR A 122 5.75 -1.20 -6.08
C TYR A 122 4.28 -1.06 -5.69
N MET A 123 3.87 0.18 -5.42
CA MET A 123 2.50 0.56 -5.06
C MET A 123 1.96 1.57 -6.06
N ILE A 124 0.74 1.35 -6.56
CA ILE A 124 -0.01 2.30 -7.39
C ILE A 124 -0.35 3.54 -6.57
N THR A 125 -0.15 4.72 -7.15
CA THR A 125 -0.26 6.01 -6.44
C THR A 125 -1.54 6.78 -6.75
N SER A 126 -2.26 6.42 -7.80
CA SER A 126 -3.47 7.08 -8.26
C SER A 126 -4.54 6.06 -8.66
N ASN A 127 -5.81 6.47 -8.63
CA ASN A 127 -6.90 5.60 -9.05
C ASN A 127 -6.93 5.53 -10.58
N LEU A 128 -6.38 4.46 -11.15
CA LEU A 128 -6.36 4.23 -12.60
C LEU A 128 -7.69 3.64 -13.07
N ASP A 129 -8.16 2.60 -12.38
CA ASP A 129 -9.46 1.98 -12.61
C ASP A 129 -9.95 1.34 -11.30
N THR A 130 -10.94 1.97 -10.67
CA THR A 130 -11.50 1.49 -9.39
C THR A 130 -12.28 0.20 -9.55
N SER A 131 -12.90 -0.02 -10.70
CA SER A 131 -13.65 -1.24 -11.00
C SER A 131 -12.73 -2.45 -11.21
N ASP A 132 -11.49 -2.19 -11.61
CA ASP A 132 -10.45 -3.21 -11.86
C ASP A 132 -9.47 -3.37 -10.69
N GLY A 133 -9.72 -2.75 -9.54
CA GLY A 133 -8.83 -2.82 -8.37
C GLY A 133 -7.47 -2.14 -8.55
N LEU A 134 -7.31 -1.30 -9.57
CA LEU A 134 -6.11 -0.48 -9.82
C LEU A 134 -6.27 0.89 -9.14
N VAL A 135 -6.21 0.87 -7.82
CA VAL A 135 -6.43 2.04 -6.95
C VAL A 135 -5.16 2.44 -6.21
N ASN A 136 -5.16 3.65 -5.65
CA ASN A 136 -4.08 4.08 -4.77
C ASN A 136 -3.90 3.10 -3.60
N GLY A 137 -2.72 2.53 -3.46
CA GLY A 137 -2.42 1.52 -2.45
C GLY A 137 -2.30 0.09 -3.00
N THR A 138 -2.76 -0.19 -4.23
CA THR A 138 -2.60 -1.52 -4.83
C THR A 138 -1.12 -1.84 -5.02
N THR A 139 -0.65 -2.94 -4.45
CA THR A 139 0.75 -3.37 -4.50
C THR A 139 0.97 -4.57 -5.42
N GLY A 140 2.20 -4.67 -5.94
CA GLY A 140 2.64 -5.80 -6.76
C GLY A 140 4.16 -5.80 -6.97
N SER A 141 4.68 -6.90 -7.50
CA SER A 141 6.09 -7.02 -7.89
C SER A 141 6.32 -6.58 -9.33
N LEU A 142 7.36 -5.80 -9.58
CA LEU A 142 7.83 -5.50 -10.93
C LEU A 142 8.51 -6.75 -11.51
N GLN A 143 8.16 -7.11 -12.73
CA GLN A 143 8.62 -8.34 -13.38
C GLN A 143 9.39 -8.07 -14.67
N GLN A 144 9.05 -7.00 -15.39
CA GLN A 144 9.74 -6.64 -16.63
C GLN A 144 9.62 -5.13 -16.90
N ILE A 145 10.64 -4.58 -17.57
CA ILE A 145 10.66 -3.21 -18.09
C ILE A 145 10.87 -3.26 -19.59
N ASP A 146 10.00 -2.59 -20.36
CA ASP A 146 10.20 -2.45 -21.80
C ASP A 146 10.78 -1.08 -22.12
N TYR A 147 11.74 -1.08 -23.04
CA TYR A 147 12.42 0.10 -23.51
C TYR A 147 12.15 0.33 -25.00
N GLY A 148 11.99 1.59 -25.38
CA GLY A 148 11.98 2.04 -26.77
C GLY A 148 13.27 2.78 -27.11
N THR A 149 13.54 2.90 -28.40
CA THR A 149 14.67 3.68 -28.93
C THR A 149 14.15 5.02 -29.43
N LEU A 150 14.81 6.11 -29.04
CA LEU A 150 14.52 7.44 -29.59
C LEU A 150 15.05 7.54 -31.02
N LYS A 151 14.17 7.87 -31.98
CA LYS A 151 14.59 8.15 -33.36
C LYS A 151 15.40 9.45 -33.38
N GLY A 152 16.64 9.40 -33.85
CA GLY A 152 17.51 10.57 -34.03
C GLY A 152 18.58 10.78 -32.94
N SER A 153 18.61 9.97 -31.87
CA SER A 153 19.72 9.99 -30.91
C SER A 153 20.89 9.17 -31.46
N SER A 154 22.00 9.82 -31.80
CA SER A 154 23.22 9.20 -32.34
C SER A 154 23.85 8.12 -31.44
N GLY A 155 23.41 8.02 -30.17
CA GLY A 155 23.89 7.06 -29.17
C GLY A 155 22.91 5.96 -28.76
N GLY A 156 21.76 5.81 -29.43
CA GLY A 156 20.81 4.72 -29.12
C GLY A 156 20.17 4.80 -27.72
N GLU A 157 19.98 6.01 -27.19
CA GLU A 157 19.35 6.21 -25.87
C GLU A 157 18.02 5.46 -25.74
N ARG A 158 17.96 4.59 -24.73
CA ARG A 158 16.79 3.77 -24.40
C ARG A 158 15.87 4.55 -23.47
N LYS A 159 14.61 4.69 -23.85
CA LYS A 159 13.56 5.31 -23.03
C LYS A 159 12.61 4.24 -22.51
N LEU A 160 12.31 4.27 -21.21
CA LEU A 160 11.33 3.38 -20.62
C LEU A 160 9.94 3.70 -21.16
N LEU A 161 9.25 2.68 -21.66
CA LEU A 161 7.91 2.82 -22.25
C LEU A 161 6.84 2.31 -21.31
N ARG A 162 7.05 1.14 -20.73
CA ARG A 162 6.06 0.44 -19.90
C ARG A 162 6.72 -0.49 -18.89
N THR A 163 6.01 -0.75 -17.81
CA THR A 163 6.39 -1.72 -16.78
C THR A 163 5.37 -2.84 -16.71
N TRP A 164 5.80 -4.03 -16.35
CA TRP A 164 4.95 -5.20 -16.16
C TRP A 164 4.95 -5.59 -14.69
N ILE A 165 3.79 -5.49 -14.03
CA ILE A 165 3.64 -5.71 -12.59
C ILE A 165 2.73 -6.91 -12.33
N LYS A 166 3.19 -7.87 -11.52
CA LYS A 166 2.35 -8.92 -10.94
C LYS A 166 1.73 -8.35 -9.66
N PHE A 167 0.44 -8.03 -9.68
CA PHE A 167 -0.26 -7.54 -8.49
C PHE A 167 -0.51 -8.66 -7.48
N ASP A 168 -0.53 -8.33 -6.19
CA ASP A 168 -0.80 -9.32 -5.14
C ASP A 168 -2.26 -9.81 -5.17
N GLY A 169 -3.18 -8.91 -5.55
CA GLY A 169 -4.58 -9.26 -5.78
C GLY A 169 -4.74 -9.91 -7.16
N GLU A 170 -5.18 -11.16 -7.19
CA GLU A 170 -5.33 -11.95 -8.43
C GLU A 170 -6.26 -11.28 -9.46
N THR A 171 -7.33 -10.63 -8.97
CA THR A 171 -8.29 -9.90 -9.80
C THR A 171 -7.84 -8.50 -10.18
N SER A 172 -6.86 -7.93 -9.48
CA SER A 172 -6.40 -6.56 -9.71
C SER A 172 -5.77 -6.43 -11.10
N GLY A 173 -6.30 -5.54 -11.92
CA GLY A 173 -5.83 -5.32 -13.29
C GLY A 173 -6.40 -6.30 -14.33
N SER A 174 -7.34 -7.18 -13.97
CA SER A 174 -7.86 -8.21 -14.88
C SER A 174 -8.55 -7.64 -16.13
N ILE A 175 -9.27 -6.53 -15.99
CA ILE A 175 -9.93 -5.83 -17.11
C ILE A 175 -8.87 -5.18 -17.98
N LEU A 176 -7.87 -4.52 -17.38
CA LEU A 176 -6.76 -3.92 -18.09
C LEU A 176 -5.97 -4.96 -18.89
N ARG A 177 -5.70 -6.14 -18.30
CA ARG A 177 -5.03 -7.25 -19.00
C ARG A 177 -5.80 -7.72 -20.22
N LYS A 178 -7.14 -7.85 -20.12
CA LYS A 178 -8.02 -8.18 -21.27
C LYS A 178 -7.98 -7.11 -22.37
N LYS A 179 -7.96 -5.83 -22.01
CA LYS A 179 -7.81 -4.72 -22.98
C LYS A 179 -6.46 -4.77 -23.71
N GLN A 180 -5.45 -5.40 -23.10
CA GLN A 180 -4.09 -5.48 -23.62
C GLN A 180 -3.80 -6.73 -24.46
N THR A 181 -4.77 -7.64 -24.67
CA THR A 181 -4.56 -8.95 -25.32
C THR A 181 -3.77 -8.87 -26.63
N SER A 182 -4.12 -7.95 -27.54
CA SER A 182 -3.45 -7.82 -28.85
C SER A 182 -2.00 -7.34 -28.76
N LEU A 183 -1.65 -6.58 -27.72
CA LEU A 183 -0.26 -6.17 -27.47
C LEU A 183 0.53 -7.31 -26.84
N ARG A 184 -0.07 -8.00 -25.86
CA ARG A 184 0.52 -9.13 -25.13
C ARG A 184 0.88 -10.29 -26.05
N SER A 185 0.03 -10.59 -27.03
CA SER A 185 0.29 -11.67 -28.00
C SER A 185 1.56 -11.46 -28.82
N ARG A 186 2.09 -10.23 -28.89
CA ARG A 186 3.33 -9.88 -29.60
C ARG A 186 4.57 -10.02 -28.71
N ILE A 187 4.41 -10.17 -27.40
CA ILE A 187 5.50 -10.19 -26.41
C ILE A 187 5.47 -11.54 -25.69
N ARG A 188 6.20 -12.53 -26.23
CA ARG A 188 6.18 -13.91 -25.71
C ARG A 188 6.77 -14.07 -24.30
N SER A 189 7.50 -13.08 -23.78
CA SER A 189 8.15 -13.16 -22.46
C SER A 189 7.22 -12.83 -21.28
N VAL A 190 6.01 -12.32 -21.54
CA VAL A 190 5.12 -11.80 -20.50
C VAL A 190 4.09 -12.84 -20.09
N LEU A 191 3.96 -13.08 -18.78
CA LEU A 191 2.94 -13.98 -18.23
C LEU A 191 1.55 -13.34 -18.15
N ASP A 192 0.50 -14.15 -18.22
CA ASP A 192 -0.91 -13.71 -18.26
C ASP A 192 -1.39 -12.97 -17.00
N ASN A 193 -0.73 -13.17 -15.85
CA ASN A 193 -1.04 -12.48 -14.60
C ASN A 193 -0.29 -11.16 -14.42
N TRP A 194 0.62 -10.79 -15.32
CA TRP A 194 1.33 -9.51 -15.26
C TRP A 194 0.51 -8.41 -15.91
N THR A 195 0.46 -7.22 -15.33
CA THR A 195 -0.33 -6.10 -15.84
C THR A 195 0.61 -5.02 -16.35
N MET A 196 0.39 -4.56 -17.58
CA MET A 196 1.19 -3.48 -18.17
C MET A 196 0.73 -2.14 -17.60
N ILE A 197 1.64 -1.41 -16.99
CA ILE A 197 1.45 -0.06 -16.47
C ILE A 197 2.26 0.91 -17.32
N GLU A 198 1.59 1.97 -17.79
CA GLU A 198 2.17 3.00 -18.65
C GLU A 198 2.25 4.35 -17.90
N PRO A 199 3.10 5.29 -18.35
CA PRO A 199 3.16 6.62 -17.78
C PRO A 199 1.85 7.38 -17.97
N VAL A 200 1.31 7.92 -16.87
CA VAL A 200 0.14 8.82 -16.90
C VAL A 200 0.61 10.27 -16.93
N SER A 201 -0.24 11.17 -17.43
CA SER A 201 0.03 12.61 -17.44
C SER A 201 -0.95 13.33 -16.53
N LEU A 202 -0.48 13.88 -15.42
CA LEU A 202 -1.32 14.57 -14.42
C LEU A 202 -0.82 16.00 -14.19
N GLN A 203 -1.75 16.92 -13.91
CA GLN A 203 -1.43 18.27 -13.46
C GLN A 203 -1.02 18.23 -11.98
N ILE A 204 0.27 18.42 -11.69
CA ILE A 204 0.83 18.25 -10.34
C ILE A 204 0.92 19.56 -9.55
N THR A 205 0.97 20.71 -10.22
CA THR A 205 0.95 22.00 -9.55
C THR A 205 0.33 23.06 -10.45
N SER A 206 -0.19 24.11 -9.81
CA SER A 206 -0.72 25.29 -10.48
C SER A 206 -0.42 26.52 -9.64
N ASN A 207 0.09 27.57 -10.26
CA ASN A 207 0.22 28.88 -9.67
C ASN A 207 -0.88 29.79 -10.22
N ARG A 208 -1.86 30.13 -9.36
CA ARG A 208 -2.98 30.98 -9.74
C ARG A 208 -2.57 32.41 -10.10
N LYS A 209 -1.50 32.94 -9.49
CA LYS A 209 -1.05 34.32 -9.73
C LYS A 209 -0.46 34.50 -11.13
N THR A 210 0.25 33.49 -11.62
CA THR A 210 0.89 33.50 -12.95
C THR A 210 0.08 32.73 -13.99
N ASN A 211 -1.07 32.16 -13.61
CA ASN A 211 -1.87 31.22 -14.41
C ASN A 211 -1.05 30.06 -15.02
N LEU A 212 0.09 29.72 -14.40
CA LEU A 212 0.96 28.63 -14.85
C LEU A 212 0.55 27.31 -14.20
N ARG A 213 0.68 26.23 -14.96
CA ARG A 213 0.40 24.86 -14.52
C ARG A 213 1.52 23.96 -14.98
N VAL A 214 1.81 22.91 -14.22
CA VAL A 214 2.78 21.89 -14.63
C VAL A 214 2.10 20.55 -14.74
N ASN A 215 2.15 19.98 -15.94
CA ASN A 215 1.74 18.62 -16.21
C ASN A 215 2.97 17.72 -16.20
N ARG A 216 2.94 16.69 -15.35
CA ARG A 216 3.99 15.68 -15.24
C ARG A 216 3.52 14.39 -15.89
N LYS A 217 4.34 13.84 -16.78
CA LYS A 217 4.20 12.49 -17.33
C LYS A 217 5.18 11.55 -16.66
N GLN A 218 4.66 10.55 -15.94
CA GLN A 218 5.44 9.56 -15.18
C GLN A 218 4.59 8.30 -14.89
N PHE A 219 5.23 7.17 -14.60
CA PHE A 219 4.55 5.98 -14.08
C PHE A 219 3.84 6.27 -12.74
N PRO A 220 2.57 5.84 -12.57
CA PRO A 220 1.79 6.05 -11.36
C PRO A 220 2.13 5.02 -10.27
N ILE A 221 3.41 4.76 -10.03
CA ILE A 221 3.90 3.80 -9.03
C ILE A 221 5.06 4.38 -8.21
N VAL A 222 5.19 3.90 -6.97
CA VAL A 222 6.35 4.16 -6.10
C VAL A 222 6.88 2.87 -5.47
N PRO A 223 8.17 2.79 -5.11
CA PRO A 223 8.72 1.66 -4.35
C PRO A 223 7.93 1.39 -3.07
N ALA A 224 7.74 0.11 -2.74
CA ALA A 224 6.84 -0.37 -1.69
C ALA A 224 7.37 -1.61 -0.95
N GLU A 225 8.69 -1.78 -0.86
CA GLU A 225 9.33 -2.75 0.04
C GLU A 225 9.20 -2.32 1.52
N ALA A 226 9.04 -1.01 1.72
CA ALA A 226 8.66 -0.37 2.95
C ALA A 226 7.41 0.49 2.76
N LEU A 227 6.55 0.52 3.76
CA LEU A 227 5.31 1.32 3.79
C LEU A 227 5.18 2.05 5.12
N THR A 228 4.40 3.14 5.11
CA THR A 228 3.95 3.76 6.36
C THR A 228 2.77 3.00 6.94
N ASN A 229 2.54 3.09 8.25
CA ASN A 229 1.38 2.47 8.94
C ASN A 229 0.06 2.87 8.26
N HIS A 230 -0.05 4.14 7.84
CA HIS A 230 -1.25 4.65 7.17
C HIS A 230 -1.44 4.11 5.76
N LYS A 231 -0.35 3.75 5.06
CA LYS A 231 -0.40 3.19 3.70
C LYS A 231 -0.52 1.68 3.68
N SER A 232 -0.11 1.00 4.75
CA SER A 232 -0.38 -0.43 4.93
C SER A 232 -1.79 -0.70 5.46
N GLN A 233 -2.55 0.32 5.86
CA GLN A 233 -3.86 0.13 6.48
C GLN A 233 -4.85 -0.59 5.55
N GLY A 234 -5.37 -1.74 6.01
CA GLY A 234 -6.26 -2.60 5.23
C GLY A 234 -5.54 -3.64 4.38
N GLY A 235 -4.20 -3.55 4.26
CA GLY A 235 -3.37 -4.57 3.66
C GLY A 235 -3.19 -5.79 4.56
N THR A 236 -2.85 -6.93 3.95
CA THR A 236 -2.57 -8.18 4.65
C THR A 236 -1.37 -8.83 3.99
N TYR A 237 -0.37 -9.21 4.80
CA TYR A 237 0.91 -9.74 4.31
C TYR A 237 1.30 -10.99 5.10
N LYS A 238 1.94 -11.95 4.41
CA LYS A 238 2.42 -13.20 5.03
C LYS A 238 3.47 -12.92 6.10
N ASN A 239 4.45 -12.06 5.76
CA ASN A 239 5.55 -11.66 6.61
C ASN A 239 5.57 -10.14 6.77
N VAL A 240 5.62 -9.65 8.01
CA VAL A 240 5.60 -8.23 8.40
C VAL A 240 6.70 -7.96 9.41
N VAL A 241 7.49 -6.93 9.14
CA VAL A 241 8.48 -6.40 10.07
C VAL A 241 8.07 -4.99 10.46
N VAL A 242 7.85 -4.76 11.75
CA VAL A 242 7.43 -3.47 12.31
C VAL A 242 8.62 -2.80 12.98
N TYR A 243 8.93 -1.56 12.58
CA TYR A 243 10.06 -0.81 13.10
C TYR A 243 9.64 0.26 14.12
N ASP A 244 9.85 -0.01 15.40
CA ASP A 244 9.72 0.96 16.51
C ASP A 244 11.12 1.43 16.96
N VAL A 245 11.79 2.16 16.07
CA VAL A 245 13.16 2.68 16.25
C VAL A 245 13.22 4.21 16.18
N GLY A 246 12.05 4.85 16.24
CA GLY A 246 11.94 6.31 16.19
C GLY A 246 12.50 7.00 17.43
N LYS A 247 12.74 8.32 17.33
CA LYS A 247 13.12 9.16 18.48
C LYS A 247 12.06 9.11 19.59
N HIS A 248 10.80 8.91 19.20
CA HIS A 248 9.67 8.78 20.11
C HIS A 248 9.09 7.39 19.96
N LYS A 249 8.70 6.82 21.10
CA LYS A 249 7.99 5.55 21.17
C LYS A 249 6.71 5.61 20.35
N MET A 250 6.44 4.56 19.58
CA MET A 250 5.19 4.46 18.84
C MET A 250 3.96 4.37 19.75
N GLN A 251 2.87 5.02 19.33
CA GLN A 251 1.59 4.88 19.99
C GLN A 251 1.07 3.45 19.85
N ARG A 252 0.42 2.94 20.90
CA ARG A 252 -0.14 1.58 20.93
C ARG A 252 -1.11 1.31 19.80
N SER A 253 -1.90 2.29 19.40
CA SER A 253 -2.83 2.19 18.28
C SER A 253 -2.10 1.89 16.97
N LEU A 254 -0.94 2.51 16.73
CA LEU A 254 -0.15 2.30 15.52
C LEU A 254 0.53 0.93 15.51
N ILE A 255 1.11 0.53 16.64
CA ILE A 255 1.67 -0.83 16.78
C ILE A 255 0.59 -1.89 16.54
N TYR A 256 -0.62 -1.68 17.08
CA TYR A 256 -1.75 -2.58 16.84
C TYR A 256 -2.10 -2.64 15.34
N VAL A 257 -2.20 -1.49 14.67
CA VAL A 257 -2.46 -1.42 13.22
C VAL A 257 -1.41 -2.20 12.45
N ASP A 258 -0.13 -2.03 12.76
CA ASP A 258 0.97 -2.70 12.07
C ASP A 258 1.00 -4.21 12.33
N CYS A 259 0.88 -4.64 13.58
CA CYS A 259 0.81 -6.06 13.95
C CYS A 259 -0.38 -6.75 13.28
N SER A 260 -1.52 -6.05 13.14
CA SER A 260 -2.72 -6.59 12.49
C SER A 260 -2.62 -6.72 10.97
N ARG A 261 -1.46 -6.39 10.37
CA ARG A 261 -1.18 -6.64 8.94
C ARG A 261 -0.65 -8.05 8.69
N ALA A 262 -0.09 -8.71 9.71
CA ALA A 262 0.42 -10.08 9.59
C ALA A 262 -0.73 -11.08 9.64
N THR A 263 -0.70 -12.10 8.78
CA THR A 263 -1.70 -13.18 8.78
C THR A 263 -1.51 -14.18 9.92
N THR A 264 -0.28 -14.29 10.43
CA THR A 264 0.08 -15.24 11.49
C THR A 264 1.06 -14.59 12.47
N ALA A 265 1.08 -15.07 13.72
CA ALA A 265 2.06 -14.62 14.71
C ALA A 265 3.51 -14.97 14.31
N ASN A 266 3.72 -16.04 13.54
CA ASN A 266 5.04 -16.44 13.05
C ASN A 266 5.58 -15.50 11.98
N GLY A 267 4.70 -14.91 11.17
CA GLY A 267 5.04 -13.93 10.16
C GLY A 267 5.22 -12.51 10.71
N LEU A 268 5.24 -12.30 12.03
CA LEU A 268 5.38 -10.98 12.65
C LEU A 268 6.72 -10.86 13.37
N THR A 269 7.46 -9.79 13.05
CA THR A 269 8.69 -9.40 13.75
C THR A 269 8.62 -7.93 14.14
N LEU A 270 9.00 -7.61 15.38
CA LEU A 270 9.04 -6.25 15.91
C LEU A 270 10.50 -5.86 16.14
N ILE A 271 11.03 -4.94 15.36
CA ILE A 271 12.38 -4.39 15.56
C ILE A 271 12.26 -3.16 16.44
N CYS A 272 12.82 -3.24 17.65
CA CYS A 272 12.72 -2.19 18.66
C CYS A 272 14.11 -1.79 19.15
N LYS A 273 14.29 -0.50 19.41
CA LYS A 273 15.46 -0.03 20.15
C LYS A 273 15.39 -0.53 21.59
N ASN A 274 16.52 -0.92 22.19
CA ASN A 274 16.58 -1.35 23.60
C ASN A 274 15.71 -0.46 24.51
N SER A 275 14.85 -1.11 25.31
CA SER A 275 13.98 -0.48 26.31
C SER A 275 12.85 0.42 25.79
N THR A 276 12.63 0.55 24.48
CA THR A 276 11.55 1.39 23.93
C THR A 276 10.19 0.67 23.90
N PHE A 277 10.21 -0.63 23.56
CA PHE A 277 9.00 -1.44 23.56
C PHE A 277 8.60 -1.83 24.98
N VAL A 278 7.38 -1.47 25.38
CA VAL A 278 6.77 -1.96 26.62
C VAL A 278 5.52 -2.70 26.22
N PRO A 279 5.46 -4.02 26.44
CA PRO A 279 4.29 -4.80 26.06
C PRO A 279 3.04 -4.29 26.80
N PRO A 280 1.85 -4.50 26.21
CA PRO A 280 0.60 -4.21 26.91
C PRO A 280 0.55 -4.95 28.24
N LYS A 281 0.02 -4.30 29.28
CA LYS A 281 -0.27 -5.02 30.53
C LYS A 281 -1.28 -6.14 30.21
N PRO A 282 -1.10 -7.34 30.78
CA PRO A 282 -2.14 -8.36 30.73
C PRO A 282 -3.48 -7.78 31.20
N LEU A 283 -4.58 -8.34 30.73
CA LEU A 283 -5.90 -8.01 31.28
C LEU A 283 -5.84 -8.21 32.80
N SER A 284 -6.34 -7.22 33.55
CA SER A 284 -6.50 -7.37 34.99
C SER A 284 -7.36 -8.59 35.27
N SER A 285 -6.99 -9.38 36.28
CA SER A 285 -7.83 -10.47 36.80
C SER A 285 -9.17 -9.97 37.34
N GLU A 286 -9.30 -8.66 37.56
CA GLU A 286 -10.54 -7.97 37.85
C GLU A 286 -11.54 -8.11 36.69
N LYS A 287 -12.57 -8.92 36.94
CA LYS A 287 -13.70 -9.20 36.04
C LYS A 287 -14.57 -7.97 35.74
N SER A 288 -14.24 -6.80 36.29
CA SER A 288 -14.97 -5.53 36.18
C SER A 288 -14.41 -4.57 35.13
N SER A 289 -13.24 -4.82 34.53
CA SER A 289 -12.70 -3.90 33.52
C SER A 289 -13.57 -3.87 32.25
N ASP A 290 -13.78 -2.67 31.68
CA ASP A 290 -14.58 -2.46 30.47
C ASP A 290 -14.19 -3.38 29.30
N LEU A 291 -12.89 -3.62 29.14
CA LEU A 291 -12.36 -4.48 28.07
C LEU A 291 -12.65 -5.96 28.34
N TYR A 292 -12.54 -6.41 29.60
CA TYR A 292 -12.90 -7.77 30.00
C TYR A 292 -14.39 -8.03 29.80
N LEU A 293 -15.24 -7.10 30.24
CA LEU A 293 -16.69 -7.17 30.03
C LEU A 293 -17.05 -7.18 28.54
N LYS A 294 -16.38 -6.37 27.71
CA LYS A 294 -16.56 -6.37 26.24
C LYS A 294 -16.12 -7.70 25.62
N MET A 295 -15.01 -8.29 26.05
CA MET A 295 -14.55 -9.60 25.55
C MET A 295 -15.48 -10.76 25.97
N GLN A 296 -16.03 -10.74 27.19
CA GLN A 296 -17.05 -11.70 27.63
C GLN A 296 -18.38 -11.53 26.88
N ARG A 297 -18.71 -10.29 26.51
CA ARG A 297 -19.89 -9.95 25.71
C ARG A 297 -19.75 -10.35 24.24
N GLN A 298 -18.55 -10.28 23.66
CA GLN A 298 -18.37 -10.45 22.21
C GLN A 298 -18.87 -11.80 21.65
N PRO A 299 -18.71 -12.95 22.34
CA PRO A 299 -19.30 -14.23 21.92
C PRO A 299 -20.82 -14.33 22.14
N THR A 300 -21.38 -13.54 23.06
CA THR A 300 -22.78 -13.62 23.48
C THR A 300 -23.67 -12.55 22.84
N VAL A 301 -23.07 -11.50 22.29
CA VAL A 301 -23.78 -10.42 21.61
C VAL A 301 -23.98 -10.80 20.14
N MET A 302 -25.23 -11.16 19.80
CA MET A 302 -25.69 -11.06 18.43
C MET A 302 -25.52 -9.62 17.96
N LEU A 303 -24.73 -9.42 16.90
CA LEU A 303 -24.67 -8.13 16.21
C LEU A 303 -26.06 -7.85 15.65
N ASN A 304 -26.81 -6.96 16.29
CA ASN A 304 -28.09 -6.50 15.78
C ASN A 304 -27.83 -5.20 15.00
N PRO A 305 -27.74 -5.24 13.66
CA PRO A 305 -27.45 -4.05 12.88
C PRO A 305 -28.58 -3.04 13.08
N ASN A 306 -28.26 -1.90 13.70
CA ASN A 306 -29.24 -0.84 13.92
C ASN A 306 -29.29 0.05 12.68
N PHE A 307 -30.31 -0.19 11.86
CA PHE A 307 -30.59 0.63 10.68
C PHE A 307 -31.59 1.75 11.00
N SER A 308 -31.41 2.48 12.10
CA SER A 308 -32.30 3.58 12.52
C SER A 308 -32.53 4.67 11.46
N LYS A 309 -31.67 4.75 10.43
CA LYS A 309 -31.77 5.68 9.31
C LYS A 309 -32.44 5.10 8.05
N LEU A 310 -32.79 3.80 8.03
CA LEU A 310 -33.64 3.23 6.99
C LEU A 310 -35.04 3.80 7.15
N THR A 311 -35.34 4.84 6.37
CA THR A 311 -36.69 5.38 6.24
C THR A 311 -37.39 4.61 5.14
N LYS A 312 -38.60 4.11 5.40
CA LYS A 312 -39.47 3.56 4.34
C LYS A 312 -39.79 4.69 3.37
N LYS A 313 -39.02 4.80 2.28
CA LYS A 313 -39.29 5.70 1.16
C LYS A 313 -39.58 4.86 -0.07
N GLU A 314 -40.41 5.36 -0.98
CA GLU A 314 -40.83 4.68 -2.22
C GLU A 314 -39.73 4.52 -3.27
N HIS A 315 -38.46 4.70 -2.90
CA HIS A 315 -37.32 4.71 -3.80
C HIS A 315 -36.27 3.70 -3.35
N PHE A 316 -35.50 3.17 -4.30
CA PHE A 316 -34.37 2.29 -4.02
C PHE A 316 -33.30 3.03 -3.19
N GLN A 317 -32.87 2.43 -2.08
CA GLN A 317 -31.87 3.01 -1.18
C GLN A 317 -30.64 2.10 -1.10
N ILE A 318 -29.49 2.60 -1.56
CA ILE A 318 -28.20 1.87 -1.47
C ILE A 318 -27.45 2.39 -0.24
N ILE A 319 -27.10 1.49 0.68
CA ILE A 319 -26.37 1.83 1.91
C ILE A 319 -25.03 1.09 1.93
N PRO A 320 -23.90 1.81 1.79
CA PRO A 320 -22.60 1.21 1.96
C PRO A 320 -22.31 1.00 3.45
N HIS A 321 -22.11 -0.27 3.86
CA HIS A 321 -21.63 -0.61 5.20
C HIS A 321 -20.22 -1.17 5.08
N ASN A 322 -19.24 -0.48 5.67
CA ASN A 322 -17.85 -0.92 5.61
C ASN A 322 -17.63 -2.09 6.59
N VAL A 323 -17.91 -3.31 6.15
CA VAL A 323 -17.74 -4.53 6.96
C VAL A 323 -16.71 -5.43 6.28
N GLN A 324 -15.45 -5.22 6.60
CA GLN A 324 -14.33 -6.06 6.16
C GLN A 324 -14.31 -7.36 6.98
N SER A 325 -15.35 -8.21 6.86
CA SER A 325 -15.45 -9.60 7.40
C SER A 325 -16.87 -10.19 7.28
N LEU A 326 -17.83 -9.53 6.61
CA LEU A 326 -19.24 -9.97 6.59
C LEU A 326 -19.39 -11.43 6.14
N GLN A 327 -18.63 -11.86 5.12
CA GLN A 327 -18.64 -13.23 4.60
C GLN A 327 -18.18 -14.29 5.61
N ALA A 328 -17.16 -13.98 6.42
CA ALA A 328 -16.68 -14.89 7.47
C ALA A 328 -17.63 -14.97 8.67
N HIS A 329 -18.54 -13.99 8.83
CA HIS A 329 -19.52 -13.94 9.91
C HIS A 329 -20.95 -14.28 9.44
N LEU A 330 -21.17 -14.37 8.13
CA LEU A 330 -22.42 -14.84 7.51
C LEU A 330 -22.69 -16.31 7.86
N ILE A 331 -21.65 -17.14 7.97
CA ILE A 331 -21.78 -18.58 8.30
C ILE A 331 -22.11 -18.79 9.79
N LYS A 332 -21.78 -17.84 10.66
CA LYS A 332 -21.96 -17.96 12.12
C LYS A 332 -23.17 -17.21 12.70
N SER A 333 -23.85 -16.38 11.91
CA SER A 333 -24.91 -15.49 12.44
C SER A 333 -26.28 -15.79 11.86
N GLN A 334 -27.31 -15.74 12.72
CA GLN A 334 -28.73 -15.67 12.33
C GLN A 334 -29.07 -14.39 11.52
N MET A 335 -28.09 -13.55 11.14
CA MET A 335 -28.31 -12.38 10.27
C MET A 335 -28.92 -12.77 8.92
N ILE A 336 -28.70 -14.01 8.44
CA ILE A 336 -29.33 -14.52 7.22
C ILE A 336 -30.86 -14.51 7.35
N GLN A 337 -31.45 -14.89 8.50
CA GLN A 337 -32.91 -14.89 8.63
C GLN A 337 -33.51 -13.49 8.51
N TYR A 338 -32.88 -12.46 9.10
CA TYR A 338 -33.43 -11.10 9.03
C TYR A 338 -33.24 -10.43 7.67
N ILE A 339 -32.10 -10.69 7.00
CA ILE A 339 -31.80 -10.17 5.66
C ILE A 339 -32.63 -10.91 4.59
N PHE A 340 -32.77 -12.24 4.67
CA PHE A 340 -33.64 -12.99 3.75
C PHE A 340 -35.12 -12.75 4.00
N HIS A 341 -35.57 -12.51 5.23
CA HIS A 341 -36.98 -12.18 5.47
C HIS A 341 -37.36 -10.83 4.81
N GLN A 342 -36.44 -9.86 4.80
CA GLN A 342 -36.62 -8.58 4.09
C GLN A 342 -36.52 -8.73 2.56
N ILE A 343 -35.63 -9.59 2.03
CA ILE A 343 -35.53 -9.86 0.58
C ILE A 343 -36.73 -10.68 0.08
N SER A 344 -37.19 -11.67 0.86
CA SER A 344 -38.37 -12.48 0.54
C SER A 344 -39.63 -11.61 0.49
N PHE A 345 -39.80 -10.67 1.44
CA PHE A 345 -40.89 -9.68 1.41
C PHE A 345 -40.86 -8.77 0.16
N PHE A 346 -39.66 -8.55 -0.42
CA PHE A 346 -39.48 -7.78 -1.65
C PHE A 346 -39.83 -8.58 -2.92
N LEU A 347 -39.59 -9.88 -2.92
CA LEU A 347 -39.91 -10.77 -4.04
C LEU A 347 -41.40 -11.16 -4.09
N THR A 348 -42.08 -11.32 -2.94
CA THR A 348 -43.52 -11.64 -2.93
C THR A 348 -44.39 -10.50 -3.46
N LYS A 349 -43.92 -9.24 -3.38
CA LYS A 349 -44.63 -8.07 -3.94
C LYS A 349 -44.43 -7.86 -5.45
N LEU A 350 -43.43 -8.50 -6.05
CA LEU A 350 -43.21 -8.47 -7.50
C LEU A 350 -43.99 -9.57 -8.24
N GLY A 351 -44.60 -10.53 -7.52
CA GLY A 351 -45.45 -11.57 -8.11
C GLY A 351 -46.95 -11.21 -8.21
N HIS A 352 -47.32 -9.99 -7.81
CA HIS A 352 -48.68 -9.45 -7.93
C HIS A 352 -48.64 -8.05 -8.56
N TYR A 353 -48.10 -7.94 -9.77
CA TYR A 353 -48.39 -6.85 -10.72
C TYR A 353 -48.27 -7.38 -12.13
#